data_AF-A0A496YWG6-F1
#
_entry.id   AF-A0A496YWG6-F1
#
_cell.length_a   1.000
_cell.length_b   1.000
_cell.length_c   1.000
_cell.angle_alpha   90.00
_cell.angle_beta   90.00
_cell.angle_gamma   90.00
#
_symmetry.space_group_name_H-M   'P 1'
#
loop_
_entity.id
_entity.type
_entity.pdbx_description
1 polymer ?
#
loop_
_entity_poly.entity_id
_entity_poly.type
_entity_poly.pdbx_seq_one_letter_code
_entity_poly.pdbx_strand_id
1 'polypeptide(L)'
;MDQDNDKEILDVFDDTGISEEETLSQEADFDSTQSTRGFKSKGHTLVIWILGVIIIVILLAMFFRGGQKPVTKNLNALRNKVDQMDLRVARVEAVGKNFLSLEKQVKTLNKSISKLEASNRSLTQSVEKLTRDLEKLKTKKATATPKASVVSSLKPESQYHIVKRGDTLYRISRIYGVSVKKLREINNLKANQNIYPGQKLLLKP
;
A
#
# COMPACT_ATOMS: atom_id res chain seq x y z
N MET A 1 -8.21 -34.45 21.65
CA MET A 1 -8.64 -35.73 21.07
C MET A 1 -10.12 -35.82 21.33
N ASP A 2 -10.94 -35.30 20.42
CA ASP A 2 -12.37 -35.58 20.42
C ASP A 2 -12.56 -36.68 19.38
N GLN A 3 -12.93 -37.84 19.89
CA GLN A 3 -13.15 -39.06 19.13
C GLN A 3 -14.46 -38.96 18.34
N ASP A 4 -14.38 -39.43 17.10
CA ASP A 4 -15.26 -40.41 16.47
C ASP A 4 -16.73 -40.41 16.88
N ASN A 5 -17.60 -40.05 15.93
CA ASN A 5 -18.96 -40.56 15.92
C ASN A 5 -19.45 -40.74 14.48
N ASP A 6 -18.84 -41.72 13.81
CA ASP A 6 -19.34 -42.31 12.58
C ASP A 6 -19.91 -43.71 12.90
N LYS A 7 -21.11 -43.99 12.38
CA LYS A 7 -21.73 -45.31 12.11
C LYS A 7 -22.50 -46.00 13.25
N GLU A 8 -23.79 -46.23 13.03
CA GLU A 8 -24.43 -47.52 12.70
C GLU A 8 -25.96 -47.39 12.76
N ILE A 9 -26.69 -47.62 11.66
CA ILE A 9 -27.47 -48.84 11.34
C ILE A 9 -28.71 -49.03 12.25
N LEU A 10 -29.92 -49.02 11.67
CA LEU A 10 -30.75 -50.23 11.57
C LEU A 10 -32.02 -49.95 10.72
N ASP A 11 -32.23 -50.84 9.76
CA ASP A 11 -33.50 -51.17 9.11
C ASP A 11 -34.61 -51.52 10.12
N VAL A 12 -35.77 -51.91 9.58
CA VAL A 12 -36.90 -52.65 10.18
C VAL A 12 -38.15 -51.78 10.39
N PHE A 13 -39.09 -51.82 9.44
CA PHE A 13 -40.25 -52.69 9.57
C PHE A 13 -41.00 -52.83 8.23
N ASP A 14 -41.14 -54.08 7.85
CA ASP A 14 -41.88 -54.63 6.73
C ASP A 14 -43.33 -54.92 7.16
N ASP A 15 -44.17 -55.12 6.15
CA ASP A 15 -45.37 -55.96 6.18
C ASP A 15 -46.65 -55.48 6.91
N THR A 16 -47.72 -55.33 6.11
CA THR A 16 -48.94 -56.12 6.26
C THR A 16 -49.88 -55.81 5.10
N GLY A 17 -49.79 -56.64 4.05
CA GLY A 17 -50.93 -56.84 3.17
C GLY A 17 -51.97 -57.73 3.87
N ILE A 18 -53.25 -57.39 3.78
CA ILE A 18 -54.34 -58.37 3.86
C ILE A 18 -55.42 -58.03 2.84
N SER A 19 -55.73 -59.08 2.10
CA SER A 19 -56.68 -59.34 1.03
C SER A 19 -58.16 -59.24 1.42
N GLU A 20 -58.96 -58.97 0.38
CA GLU A 20 -60.30 -59.47 0.06
C GLU A 20 -61.08 -60.23 1.16
N GLU A 21 -62.31 -59.78 1.43
CA GLU A 21 -63.45 -60.69 1.45
C GLU A 21 -64.74 -59.99 1.02
N GLU A 22 -65.52 -60.78 0.29
CA GLU A 22 -66.74 -60.56 -0.45
C GLU A 22 -67.99 -60.56 0.47
N THR A 23 -69.12 -60.10 -0.07
CA THR A 23 -70.54 -60.43 0.21
C THR A 23 -71.40 -59.16 0.31
N LEU A 24 -72.67 -59.10 -0.10
CA LEU A 24 -73.54 -59.81 -1.04
C LEU A 24 -74.85 -59.00 -1.02
N SER A 25 -75.44 -58.74 -2.18
CA SER A 25 -76.86 -58.44 -2.44
C SER A 25 -77.58 -57.35 -1.63
N GLN A 26 -77.92 -56.25 -2.32
CA GLN A 26 -79.30 -55.77 -2.24
C GLN A 26 -79.77 -55.20 -3.59
N GLU A 27 -80.75 -55.92 -4.12
CA GLU A 27 -81.51 -55.71 -5.33
C GLU A 27 -82.50 -54.57 -5.10
N ALA A 28 -82.45 -53.55 -5.95
CA ALA A 28 -83.52 -52.57 -6.09
C ALA A 28 -83.69 -52.30 -7.58
N ASP A 29 -84.61 -53.05 -8.16
CA ASP A 29 -85.25 -52.76 -9.43
C ASP A 29 -85.64 -51.28 -9.51
N PHE A 30 -85.05 -50.56 -10.46
CA PHE A 30 -85.71 -49.39 -11.04
C PHE A 30 -85.36 -49.30 -12.53
N ASP A 31 -86.22 -49.92 -13.32
CA ASP A 31 -86.36 -49.70 -14.75
C ASP A 31 -86.59 -48.21 -15.04
N SER A 32 -85.65 -47.62 -15.77
CA SER A 32 -86.01 -46.60 -16.75
C SER A 32 -84.95 -46.57 -17.86
N THR A 33 -85.26 -47.30 -18.90
CA THR A 33 -84.78 -47.00 -20.25
C THR A 33 -85.01 -45.51 -20.58
N GLN A 34 -83.95 -44.71 -20.53
CA GLN A 34 -83.87 -43.45 -21.26
C GLN A 34 -82.60 -43.48 -22.11
N SER A 35 -82.83 -43.82 -23.37
CA SER A 35 -81.98 -43.47 -24.49
C SER A 35 -81.67 -41.96 -24.46
N THR A 36 -80.41 -41.60 -24.20
CA THR A 36 -79.84 -40.35 -24.74
C THR A 36 -78.77 -40.70 -25.75
N ARG A 37 -79.26 -40.92 -26.96
CA ARG A 37 -78.70 -40.48 -28.25
C ARG A 37 -77.31 -39.83 -28.15
N GLY A 38 -76.38 -40.36 -28.94
CA GLY A 38 -75.14 -39.67 -29.27
C GLY A 38 -75.42 -38.24 -29.75
N PHE A 39 -74.96 -37.26 -28.98
CA PHE A 39 -74.96 -35.87 -29.40
C PHE A 39 -73.54 -35.50 -29.84
N LYS A 40 -73.36 -35.48 -31.15
CA LYS A 40 -72.16 -35.01 -31.85
C LYS A 40 -72.01 -33.50 -31.67
N SER A 41 -71.57 -33.06 -30.48
CA SER A 41 -71.19 -31.66 -30.23
C SER A 41 -69.67 -31.55 -30.41
N LYS A 42 -69.25 -31.23 -31.65
CA LYS A 42 -67.85 -30.88 -31.97
C LYS A 42 -67.40 -29.53 -31.37
N GLY A 43 -68.29 -28.81 -30.69
CA GLY A 43 -68.03 -27.50 -30.11
C GLY A 43 -67.41 -27.54 -28.72
N HIS A 44 -67.95 -28.35 -27.81
CA HIS A 44 -67.48 -28.36 -26.41
C HIS A 44 -66.05 -28.87 -26.24
N THR A 45 -65.63 -29.86 -27.04
CA THR A 45 -64.25 -30.34 -27.04
C THR A 45 -63.27 -29.27 -27.53
N LEU A 46 -63.66 -28.48 -28.53
CA LEU A 46 -62.86 -27.36 -29.02
C LEU A 46 -62.70 -26.27 -27.94
N VAL A 47 -63.78 -25.95 -27.22
CA VAL A 47 -63.77 -24.96 -26.14
C VAL A 47 -62.87 -25.39 -24.97
N ILE A 48 -62.89 -26.67 -24.60
CA ILE A 48 -62.01 -27.23 -23.55
C ILE A 48 -60.54 -27.12 -23.98
N TRP A 49 -60.21 -27.41 -25.24
CA TRP A 49 -58.85 -27.26 -25.77
C TRP A 49 -58.39 -25.79 -25.80
N ILE A 50 -59.25 -24.87 -26.19
CA ILE A 50 -58.93 -23.43 -26.22
C ILE A 50 -58.68 -22.90 -24.81
N LEU A 51 -59.51 -23.28 -23.84
CA LEU A 51 -59.31 -22.90 -22.42
C LEU A 51 -57.99 -23.47 -21.87
N GLY A 52 -57.66 -24.73 -22.21
CA GLY A 52 -56.38 -25.34 -21.83
C GLY A 52 -55.18 -24.59 -22.38
N VAL A 53 -55.21 -24.20 -23.67
CA VAL A 53 -54.13 -23.42 -24.30
C VAL A 53 -54.00 -22.04 -23.66
N ILE A 54 -55.11 -21.36 -23.35
CA ILE A 54 -55.09 -20.05 -22.69
C ILE A 54 -54.46 -20.16 -21.30
N ILE A 55 -54.79 -21.19 -20.51
CA ILE A 55 -54.20 -21.42 -19.19
C ILE A 55 -52.70 -21.68 -19.32
N ILE A 56 -52.26 -22.47 -20.30
CA ILE A 56 -50.84 -22.74 -20.57
C ILE A 56 -50.11 -21.45 -20.97
N VAL A 57 -50.71 -20.61 -21.80
CA VAL A 57 -50.13 -19.32 -22.20
C VAL A 57 -50.06 -18.35 -21.02
N ILE A 58 -51.06 -18.34 -20.12
CA ILE A 58 -51.03 -17.53 -18.89
C ILE A 58 -49.94 -18.05 -17.95
N LEU A 59 -49.82 -19.36 -17.76
CA LEU A 59 -48.77 -19.97 -16.93
C LEU A 59 -47.39 -19.71 -17.50
N LEU A 60 -47.20 -19.82 -18.82
CA LEU A 60 -45.97 -19.44 -19.49
C LEU A 60 -45.72 -17.93 -19.32
N ALA A 61 -46.73 -17.09 -19.54
CA ALA A 61 -46.59 -15.65 -19.35
C ALA A 61 -46.27 -15.28 -17.89
N MET A 62 -46.77 -16.01 -16.89
CA MET A 62 -46.42 -15.84 -15.48
C MET A 62 -45.00 -16.33 -15.18
N PHE A 63 -44.60 -17.46 -15.77
CA PHE A 63 -43.26 -18.02 -15.63
C PHE A 63 -42.20 -17.11 -16.28
N PHE A 64 -42.49 -16.55 -17.45
CA PHE A 64 -41.66 -15.57 -18.14
C PHE A 64 -41.81 -14.13 -17.60
N ARG A 65 -42.90 -13.81 -16.86
CA ARG A 65 -43.04 -12.55 -16.09
C ARG A 65 -42.28 -12.57 -14.77
N GLY A 66 -41.63 -13.67 -14.41
CA GLY A 66 -40.57 -13.72 -13.41
C GLY A 66 -39.34 -12.93 -13.88
N GLY A 67 -39.49 -11.61 -14.00
CA GLY A 67 -38.41 -10.71 -14.38
C GLY A 67 -37.25 -10.88 -13.42
N GLN A 68 -36.10 -11.26 -13.95
CA GLN A 68 -34.85 -11.22 -13.21
C GLN A 68 -34.65 -9.80 -12.70
N LYS A 69 -34.67 -9.62 -11.36
CA LYS A 69 -34.25 -8.36 -10.75
C LYS A 69 -32.80 -8.13 -11.20
N PRO A 70 -32.44 -6.94 -11.69
CA PRO A 70 -31.12 -6.72 -12.27
C PRO A 70 -30.06 -6.78 -11.18
N VAL A 71 -29.38 -7.92 -11.09
CA VAL A 71 -28.13 -8.12 -10.34
C VAL A 71 -27.02 -7.36 -11.09
N THR A 72 -27.13 -6.05 -11.29
CA THR A 72 -26.18 -5.31 -12.14
C THR A 72 -25.56 -4.09 -11.46
N LYS A 73 -26.14 -3.62 -10.34
CA LYS A 73 -25.56 -2.50 -9.57
C LYS A 73 -24.32 -2.92 -8.76
N ASN A 74 -24.33 -4.14 -8.22
CA ASN A 74 -23.22 -4.66 -7.41
C ASN A 74 -22.04 -5.19 -8.26
N LEU A 75 -22.28 -5.65 -9.49
CA LEU A 75 -21.21 -6.15 -10.38
C LEU A 75 -20.33 -5.02 -10.92
N ASN A 76 -20.92 -3.89 -11.31
CA ASN A 76 -20.14 -2.74 -11.78
C ASN A 76 -19.32 -2.11 -10.64
N ALA A 77 -19.86 -2.09 -9.42
CA ALA A 77 -19.13 -1.66 -8.22
C ALA A 77 -17.98 -2.63 -7.87
N LEU A 78 -18.19 -3.94 -8.01
CA LEU A 78 -17.17 -4.95 -7.77
C LEU A 78 -16.06 -4.89 -8.83
N ARG A 79 -16.40 -4.70 -10.11
CA ARG A 79 -15.46 -4.45 -11.22
C ARG A 79 -14.56 -3.26 -10.93
N ASN A 80 -15.15 -2.11 -10.59
CA ASN A 80 -14.40 -0.89 -10.27
C ASN A 80 -13.50 -1.08 -9.04
N LYS A 81 -13.94 -1.86 -8.04
CA LYS A 81 -13.13 -2.16 -6.85
C LYS A 81 -11.96 -3.11 -7.18
N VAL A 82 -12.15 -4.07 -8.08
CA VAL A 82 -11.08 -4.94 -8.60
C VAL A 82 -10.06 -4.11 -9.39
N ASP A 83 -10.51 -3.23 -10.30
CA ASP A 83 -9.61 -2.32 -11.04
C ASP A 83 -8.83 -1.40 -10.08
N GLN A 84 -9.48 -0.92 -9.02
CA GLN A 84 -8.82 -0.14 -7.96
C GLN A 84 -7.82 -0.99 -7.16
N MET A 85 -8.09 -2.27 -6.94
CA MET A 85 -7.17 -3.19 -6.26
C MET A 85 -5.93 -3.46 -7.11
N ASP A 86 -6.07 -3.67 -8.42
CA ASP A 86 -4.94 -3.86 -9.33
C ASP A 86 -4.01 -2.64 -9.35
N LEU A 87 -4.58 -1.43 -9.34
CA LEU A 87 -3.80 -0.19 -9.19
C LEU A 87 -3.08 -0.09 -7.84
N ARG A 88 -3.70 -0.58 -6.75
CA ARG A 88 -3.04 -0.65 -5.43
C ARG A 88 -1.91 -1.67 -5.44
N VAL A 89 -2.10 -2.83 -6.08
CA VAL A 89 -1.05 -3.86 -6.22
C VAL A 89 0.14 -3.30 -6.99
N ALA A 90 -0.09 -2.66 -8.15
CA ALA A 90 0.98 -2.01 -8.91
C ALA A 90 1.73 -0.93 -8.11
N ARG A 91 1.01 -0.16 -7.28
CA ARG A 91 1.64 0.82 -6.37
C ARG A 91 2.48 0.15 -5.28
N VAL A 92 2.00 -0.96 -4.71
CA VAL A 92 2.75 -1.73 -3.70
C VAL A 92 4.02 -2.33 -4.31
N GLU A 93 3.96 -2.84 -5.54
CA GLU A 93 5.14 -3.28 -6.27
C GLU A 93 6.14 -2.16 -6.53
N ALA A 94 5.66 -0.96 -6.89
CA ALA A 94 6.50 0.22 -7.07
C ALA A 94 7.20 0.64 -5.75
N VAL A 95 6.51 0.53 -4.61
CA VAL A 95 7.12 0.76 -3.29
C VAL A 95 8.24 -0.26 -3.03
N GLY A 96 8.06 -1.53 -3.41
CA GLY A 96 9.11 -2.55 -3.33
C GLY A 96 10.35 -2.21 -4.16
N LYS A 97 10.17 -1.72 -5.39
CA LYS A 97 11.29 -1.26 -6.24
C LYS A 97 12.04 -0.07 -5.63
N ASN A 98 11.31 0.86 -5.02
CA ASN A 98 11.90 2.00 -4.31
C ASN A 98 12.71 1.55 -3.09
N PHE A 99 12.22 0.56 -2.35
CA PHE A 99 12.93 -0.03 -1.21
C PHE A 99 14.28 -0.65 -1.61
N LEU A 100 14.32 -1.38 -2.73
CA LEU A 100 15.57 -1.97 -3.23
C LEU A 100 16.60 -0.90 -3.62
N SER A 101 16.15 0.23 -4.18
CA SER A 101 17.01 1.38 -4.44
C SER A 101 17.54 2.00 -3.14
N LEU A 102 16.67 2.10 -2.13
CA LEU A 102 17.04 2.62 -0.81
C LEU A 102 18.08 1.74 -0.12
N GLU A 103 17.95 0.42 -0.19
CA GLU A 103 18.95 -0.53 0.35
C GLU A 103 20.32 -0.33 -0.30
N LYS A 104 20.37 -0.15 -1.63
CA LYS A 104 21.62 0.15 -2.37
C LYS A 104 22.23 1.47 -1.93
N GLN A 105 21.40 2.49 -1.68
CA GLN A 105 21.86 3.77 -1.15
C GLN A 105 22.47 3.60 0.23
N VAL A 106 21.78 2.90 1.15
CA VAL A 106 22.28 2.62 2.51
C VAL A 106 23.63 1.89 2.46
N LYS A 107 23.79 0.89 1.60
CA LYS A 107 25.06 0.17 1.44
C LYS A 107 26.20 1.07 0.94
N THR A 108 25.90 1.96 0.00
CA THR A 108 26.87 2.93 -0.54
C THR A 108 27.25 3.98 0.50
N LEU A 109 26.27 4.44 1.29
CA LEU A 109 26.48 5.32 2.44
C LEU A 109 27.39 4.67 3.47
N ASN A 110 27.13 3.41 3.85
CA ASN A 110 27.96 2.70 4.82
C ASN A 110 29.42 2.54 4.35
N LYS A 111 29.61 2.27 3.04
CA LYS A 111 30.96 2.24 2.44
C LYS A 111 31.65 3.61 2.45
N SER A 112 30.88 4.69 2.32
CA SER A 112 31.41 6.05 2.40
C SER A 112 31.79 6.41 3.84
N ILE A 113 31.00 5.96 4.82
CA ILE A 113 31.29 6.12 6.25
C ILE A 113 32.61 5.41 6.60
N SER A 114 32.81 4.16 6.19
CA SER A 114 34.05 3.43 6.49
C SER A 114 35.30 4.06 5.87
N LYS A 115 35.18 4.62 4.66
CA LYS A 115 36.27 5.39 4.03
C LYS A 115 36.59 6.66 4.82
N LEU A 116 35.56 7.39 5.27
CA LEU A 116 35.73 8.60 6.07
C LEU A 116 36.40 8.29 7.42
N GLU A 117 36.01 7.20 8.07
CA GLU A 117 36.65 6.73 9.30
C GLU A 117 38.14 6.41 9.10
N ALA A 118 38.49 5.74 8.00
CA ALA A 118 39.87 5.46 7.65
C ALA A 118 40.69 6.76 7.45
N SER A 119 40.11 7.75 6.75
CA SER A 119 40.73 9.07 6.60
C SER A 119 40.92 9.77 7.95
N ASN A 120 39.91 9.77 8.83
CA ASN A 120 40.04 10.36 10.16
C ASN A 120 41.14 9.68 10.99
N ARG A 121 41.23 8.35 10.97
CA ARG A 121 42.31 7.60 11.65
C ARG A 121 43.69 8.02 11.14
N SER A 122 43.87 8.18 9.83
CA SER A 122 45.16 8.63 9.25
C SER A 122 45.52 10.05 9.68
N LEU A 123 44.52 10.92 9.83
CA LEU A 123 44.73 12.29 10.30
C LEU A 123 45.16 12.29 11.77
N THR A 124 44.52 11.46 12.61
CA THR A 124 44.92 11.27 14.02
C THR A 124 46.38 10.81 14.13
N GLN A 125 46.79 9.83 13.32
CA GLN A 125 48.18 9.36 13.28
C GLN A 125 49.16 10.48 12.86
N SER A 126 48.76 11.32 11.91
CA SER A 126 49.56 12.46 11.48
C SER A 126 49.74 13.50 12.60
N VAL A 127 48.65 13.79 13.33
CA VAL A 127 48.69 14.67 14.51
C VAL A 127 49.61 14.09 15.58
N GLU A 128 49.49 12.80 15.90
CA GLU A 128 50.32 12.13 16.90
C GLU A 128 51.81 12.08 16.50
N LYS A 129 52.10 11.95 15.21
CA LYS A 129 53.47 12.06 14.71
C LYS A 129 54.02 13.47 14.90
N LEU A 130 53.23 14.50 14.55
CA LEU A 130 53.64 15.89 14.70
C LEU A 130 53.82 16.28 16.17
N THR A 131 53.00 15.78 17.09
CA THR A 131 53.18 16.02 18.52
C THR A 131 54.47 15.39 19.04
N ARG A 132 54.78 14.14 18.64
CA ARG A 132 56.06 13.50 18.98
C ARG A 132 57.27 14.24 18.40
N ASP A 133 57.18 14.69 17.16
CA ASP A 133 58.24 15.48 16.52
C ASP A 133 58.42 16.84 17.24
N LEU A 134 57.33 17.47 17.70
CA LEU A 134 57.36 18.69 18.51
C LEU A 134 57.99 18.46 19.89
N GLU A 135 57.72 17.34 20.56
CA GLU A 135 58.36 17.00 21.83
C GLU A 135 59.87 16.81 21.68
N LYS A 136 60.31 16.11 20.63
CA LYS A 136 61.74 15.96 20.30
C LYS A 136 62.43 17.31 20.01
N LEU A 137 61.72 18.25 19.39
CA LEU A 137 62.24 19.60 19.14
C LEU A 137 62.38 20.42 20.43
N LYS A 138 61.50 20.21 21.42
CA LYS A 138 61.61 20.87 22.73
C LYS A 138 62.77 20.30 23.56
N THR A 139 63.00 18.98 23.52
CA THR A 139 64.10 18.35 24.28
C THR A 139 65.48 18.62 23.69
N LYS A 140 65.59 18.96 22.39
CA LYS A 140 66.86 19.36 21.75
C LYS A 140 67.25 20.83 22.02
N LYS A 141 66.36 21.66 22.59
CA LYS A 141 66.57 23.10 22.85
C LYS A 141 66.58 23.41 24.36
N ALA A 142 67.37 22.68 25.13
CA ALA A 142 67.60 22.92 26.55
C ALA A 142 69.08 23.21 26.85
N THR A 143 69.70 24.12 26.10
CA THR A 143 70.83 24.92 26.61
C THR A 143 70.84 26.27 25.89
N ALA A 144 70.06 27.22 26.44
CA ALA A 144 70.25 28.67 26.43
C ALA A 144 68.90 29.40 26.54
N THR A 145 68.66 29.99 27.70
CA THR A 145 67.77 31.15 27.93
C THR A 145 68.63 32.20 28.68
N PRO A 146 68.32 33.51 28.69
CA PRO A 146 66.96 34.07 28.73
C PRO A 146 66.71 35.35 27.89
N LYS A 147 65.42 35.72 27.77
CA LYS A 147 64.86 37.05 28.10
C LYS A 147 63.81 37.55 27.10
N ALA A 148 62.68 37.97 27.67
CA ALA A 148 61.43 38.38 27.07
C ALA A 148 61.49 39.67 26.25
N SER A 149 60.64 39.73 25.20
CA SER A 149 59.91 40.91 24.70
C SER A 149 59.04 40.45 23.52
N VAL A 150 57.83 40.91 23.21
CA VAL A 150 56.71 41.62 23.87
C VAL A 150 55.72 41.87 22.71
N VAL A 151 54.42 41.92 23.02
CA VAL A 151 53.26 42.25 22.16
C VAL A 151 52.74 41.17 21.19
N SER A 152 51.77 40.43 21.73
CA SER A 152 50.60 39.95 20.98
C SER A 152 49.92 41.13 20.27
N SER A 153 50.13 41.25 18.97
CA SER A 153 49.27 42.05 18.11
C SER A 153 48.03 41.21 17.78
N LEU A 154 46.99 41.35 18.60
CA LEU A 154 45.66 40.81 18.31
C LEU A 154 45.03 41.63 17.17
N LYS A 155 45.58 41.46 15.96
CA LYS A 155 44.83 41.77 14.75
C LYS A 155 43.61 40.84 14.76
N PRO A 156 42.38 41.35 14.59
CA PRO A 156 41.22 40.48 14.47
C PRO A 156 41.50 39.50 13.32
N GLU A 157 41.58 38.21 13.64
CA GLU A 157 41.68 37.20 12.60
C GLU A 157 40.38 37.25 11.79
N SER A 158 40.50 37.73 10.56
CA SER A 158 39.38 37.77 9.63
C SER A 158 38.89 36.34 9.41
N GLN A 159 37.66 36.05 9.82
CA GLN A 159 37.07 34.73 9.73
C GLN A 159 36.41 34.55 8.37
N TYR A 160 36.67 33.41 7.71
CA TYR A 160 36.12 33.11 6.37
C TYR A 160 35.30 31.83 6.34
N HIS A 161 34.34 31.77 5.42
CA HIS A 161 33.56 30.59 5.08
C HIS A 161 33.69 30.28 3.59
N ILE A 162 33.97 29.01 3.26
CA ILE A 162 33.94 28.53 1.87
C ILE A 162 32.56 27.95 1.61
N VAL A 163 31.81 28.59 0.72
CA VAL A 163 30.44 28.22 0.36
C VAL A 163 30.42 26.80 -0.19
N LYS A 164 29.53 25.96 0.32
CA LYS A 164 29.31 24.58 -0.15
C LYS A 164 28.02 24.50 -0.97
N ARG A 165 27.84 23.39 -1.69
CA ARG A 165 26.61 23.12 -2.44
C ARG A 165 25.41 23.14 -1.49
N GLY A 166 24.40 23.95 -1.83
CA GLY A 166 23.19 24.11 -1.03
C GLY A 166 23.28 25.18 0.08
N ASP A 167 24.42 25.86 0.22
CA ASP A 167 24.49 27.03 1.09
C ASP A 167 23.75 28.23 0.50
N THR A 168 23.14 28.99 1.40
CA THR A 168 22.52 30.28 1.09
C THR A 168 23.07 31.33 2.06
N LEU A 169 23.09 32.59 1.65
CA LEU A 169 23.47 33.69 2.55
C LEU A 169 22.65 33.67 3.84
N TYR A 170 21.37 33.32 3.76
CA TYR A 170 20.51 33.16 4.93
C TYR A 170 20.99 32.04 5.86
N ARG A 171 21.31 30.86 5.33
CA ARG A 171 21.80 29.75 6.17
C ARG A 171 23.13 30.09 6.84
N ILE A 172 24.07 30.67 6.09
CA ILE A 172 25.38 31.10 6.60
C ILE A 172 25.19 32.17 7.68
N SER A 173 24.30 33.13 7.46
CA SER A 173 23.98 34.21 8.42
C SER A 173 23.55 33.65 9.78
N ARG A 174 22.72 32.60 9.78
CA ARG A 174 22.21 31.96 11.01
C ARG A 174 23.26 31.12 11.72
N ILE A 175 24.12 30.43 10.97
CA ILE A 175 25.19 29.60 11.54
C ILE A 175 26.21 30.47 12.28
N TYR A 176 26.59 31.61 11.71
CA TYR A 176 27.65 32.46 12.25
C TYR A 176 27.14 33.68 13.02
N GLY A 177 25.82 33.87 13.13
CA GLY A 177 25.22 35.01 13.84
C GLY A 177 25.48 36.38 13.20
N VAL A 178 25.80 36.42 11.90
CA VAL A 178 26.06 37.65 11.15
C VAL A 178 24.86 37.95 10.27
N SER A 179 24.36 39.18 10.21
CA SER A 179 23.19 39.49 9.36
C SER A 179 23.51 39.32 7.86
N VAL A 180 22.51 38.93 7.07
CA VAL A 180 22.65 38.83 5.60
C VAL A 180 23.09 40.16 4.98
N LYS A 181 22.55 41.28 5.49
CA LYS A 181 22.94 42.62 5.06
C LYS A 181 24.44 42.86 5.29
N LYS A 182 24.93 42.54 6.49
CA LYS A 182 26.35 42.73 6.83
C LYS A 182 27.26 41.81 6.01
N LEU A 183 26.87 40.55 5.81
CA LEU A 183 27.60 39.61 4.94
C LEU A 183 27.73 40.14 3.52
N ARG A 184 26.67 40.77 2.99
CA ARG A 184 26.71 41.36 1.64
C ARG A 184 27.64 42.57 1.58
N GLU A 185 27.54 43.47 2.56
CA GLU A 185 28.39 44.66 2.66
C GLU A 185 29.87 44.31 2.70
N ILE A 186 30.28 43.40 3.59
CA ILE A 186 31.71 43.06 3.76
C ILE A 186 32.29 42.20 2.62
N ASN A 187 31.43 41.61 1.78
CA ASN A 187 31.83 40.82 0.62
C ASN A 187 31.52 41.51 -0.73
N ASN A 188 31.12 42.79 -0.70
CA ASN A 188 30.76 43.57 -1.89
C ASN A 188 29.72 42.86 -2.80
N LEU A 189 28.75 42.18 -2.19
CA LEU A 189 27.69 41.47 -2.93
C LEU A 189 26.50 42.39 -3.19
N LYS A 190 25.98 42.37 -4.42
CA LYS A 190 24.75 43.10 -4.74
C LYS A 190 23.53 42.49 -4.03
N ALA A 191 22.46 43.28 -3.87
CA ALA A 191 21.24 42.85 -3.18
C ALA A 191 20.56 41.60 -3.79
N ASN A 192 20.77 41.36 -5.08
CA ASN A 192 20.19 40.21 -5.79
C ASN A 192 21.26 39.20 -6.25
N GLN A 193 22.49 39.33 -5.77
CA GLN A 193 23.58 38.45 -6.17
C GLN A 193 23.52 37.12 -5.41
N ASN A 194 23.55 36.03 -6.18
CA ASN A 194 23.66 34.68 -5.65
C ASN A 194 25.12 34.36 -5.28
N ILE A 195 25.29 33.44 -4.33
CA ILE A 195 26.59 32.87 -3.96
C ILE A 195 26.75 31.50 -4.60
N TYR A 196 27.99 31.12 -4.91
CA TYR A 196 28.31 29.87 -5.59
C TYR A 196 29.21 28.97 -4.75
N PRO A 197 29.10 27.64 -4.86
CA PRO A 197 30.03 26.73 -4.18
C PRO A 197 31.49 27.03 -4.53
N GLY A 198 32.36 27.02 -3.53
CA GLY A 198 33.78 27.41 -3.64
C GLY A 198 34.06 28.89 -3.40
N GLN A 199 33.03 29.74 -3.36
CA GLN A 199 33.19 31.17 -3.06
C GLN A 199 33.64 31.37 -1.60
N LYS A 200 34.67 32.21 -1.40
CA LYS A 200 35.16 32.61 -0.07
C LYS A 200 34.37 33.83 0.40
N LEU A 201 33.68 33.69 1.53
CA LEU A 201 32.95 34.77 2.18
C LEU A 201 33.64 35.17 3.47
N LEU A 202 33.97 36.46 3.60
CA LEU A 202 34.39 37.11 4.84
C LEU A 202 33.18 37.19 5.79
N LEU A 203 33.33 36.73 7.02
CA LEU A 203 32.26 36.73 8.04
C LEU A 203 32.44 37.89 9.02
N LYS A 204 33.69 38.18 9.39
CA LYS A 204 34.05 39.24 10.32
C LYS A 204 35.37 39.88 9.87
N PRO A 205 35.43 41.21 9.67
CA PRO A 205 36.66 41.92 9.35
C PRO A 205 37.67 41.87 10.51
#